data_AF-A0A2W6S499-F1
#
_entry.id   AF-A0A2W6S499-F1
#
_cell.length_a   1.000
_cell.length_b   1.000
_cell.length_c   1.000
_cell.angle_alpha   90.00
_cell.angle_beta   90.00
_cell.angle_gamma   90.00
#
_symmetry.space_group_name_H-M   'P 1'
#
loop_
_entity.id
_entity.type
_entity.pdbx_description
1 polymer ?
#
loop_
_entity_poly.entity_id
_entity_poly.type
_entity_poly.pdbx_seq_one_letter_code
_entity_poly.pdbx_strand_id
1 'polypeptide(L)'
;MPSANHPVVAAWGMGVNSTAMIIEWVARGRRLDAVLTADTGAEKPQSYAYLPIFEKWMDDRGISHHIVRYEPKKFKHWPPYFTILENCLTNSTLPSASFGRKSCSVKWKIQPQDLWVSKWQLANNIWQVGGKVVKLIGYDASPADSRRYANREGIVDARYDYLYPLLHEWHWDRDACIRRIEAEGLPVPPKSSCVICAHMRSEEVAQLPRWVLRLIVLVEARAAPRLRNVEGLWRRATKARPGSMTMFIRQRGLLDPDEIDAIVAGAPVDLIDFQRVAAAIPVERRPHMREWIDRFNEGVDKLAA
;
A
#
# COMPACT_ATOMS: atom_id res chain seq x y z
N MET A 1 -30.07 6.31 -2.02
CA MET A 1 -29.40 5.22 -2.78
C MET A 1 -29.05 5.76 -4.16
N PRO A 2 -27.89 5.43 -4.75
CA PRO A 2 -27.60 5.82 -6.13
C PRO A 2 -28.69 5.29 -7.05
N SER A 3 -29.09 6.05 -8.07
CA SER A 3 -30.01 5.54 -9.09
C SER A 3 -29.37 4.32 -9.78
N ALA A 4 -30.19 3.40 -10.29
CA ALA A 4 -29.74 2.17 -10.96
C ALA A 4 -28.76 2.40 -12.14
N ASN A 5 -28.62 3.65 -12.58
CA ASN A 5 -27.82 4.04 -13.74
C ASN A 5 -26.41 4.56 -13.41
N HIS A 6 -26.03 4.74 -12.14
CA HIS A 6 -24.68 5.22 -11.83
C HIS A 6 -23.68 4.07 -11.82
N PRO A 7 -22.54 4.17 -12.55
CA PRO A 7 -21.50 3.15 -12.51
C PRO A 7 -20.86 3.10 -11.11
N VAL A 8 -20.62 1.88 -10.61
CA VAL A 8 -20.13 1.61 -9.26
C VAL A 8 -18.76 0.95 -9.32
N VAL A 9 -17.78 1.56 -8.68
CA VAL A 9 -16.43 0.99 -8.51
C VAL A 9 -16.11 0.80 -7.03
N ALA A 10 -15.46 -0.30 -6.68
CA ALA A 10 -14.96 -0.54 -5.33
C ALA A 10 -13.45 -0.39 -5.25
N ALA A 11 -12.97 0.38 -4.27
CA ALA A 11 -11.54 0.43 -3.95
C ALA A 11 -11.19 -0.74 -3.01
N TRP A 12 -10.50 -1.75 -3.54
CA TRP A 12 -10.09 -2.92 -2.77
C TRP A 12 -8.62 -2.81 -2.35
N GLY A 13 -8.40 -2.86 -1.03
CA GLY A 13 -7.07 -2.72 -0.43
C GLY A 13 -6.45 -4.05 0.00
N MET A 14 -6.98 -5.20 -0.45
CA MET A 14 -6.58 -6.55 -0.01
C MET A 14 -6.67 -6.75 1.52
N GLY A 15 -7.54 -5.99 2.19
CA GLY A 15 -7.74 -6.06 3.64
C GLY A 15 -9.16 -6.46 3.99
N VAL A 16 -9.37 -6.83 5.26
CA VAL A 16 -10.64 -7.29 5.83
C VAL A 16 -11.83 -6.42 5.42
N ASN A 17 -11.80 -5.13 5.78
CA ASN A 17 -12.96 -4.24 5.63
C ASN A 17 -13.40 -4.13 4.16
N SER A 18 -12.47 -3.83 3.24
CA SER A 18 -12.80 -3.71 1.82
C SER A 18 -13.27 -5.03 1.20
N THR A 19 -12.77 -6.17 1.67
CA THR A 19 -13.16 -7.49 1.19
C THR A 19 -14.59 -7.81 1.64
N ALA A 20 -14.89 -7.66 2.93
CA ALA A 20 -16.22 -7.84 3.49
C ALA A 20 -17.25 -6.89 2.85
N MET A 21 -16.84 -5.64 2.59
CA MET A 21 -17.69 -4.65 1.91
C MET A 21 -18.12 -5.13 0.52
N ILE A 22 -17.18 -5.63 -0.29
CA ILE A 22 -17.47 -6.10 -1.65
C ILE A 22 -18.38 -7.33 -1.60
N ILE A 23 -18.06 -8.29 -0.73
CA ILE A 23 -18.85 -9.50 -0.53
C ILE A 23 -20.30 -9.16 -0.17
N GLU A 24 -20.50 -8.31 0.83
CA GLU A 24 -21.84 -7.93 1.28
C GLU A 24 -22.58 -7.06 0.26
N TRP A 25 -21.87 -6.19 -0.45
CA TRP A 25 -22.47 -5.37 -1.51
C TRP A 25 -23.09 -6.24 -2.59
N VAL A 26 -22.35 -7.26 -3.05
CA VAL A 26 -22.79 -8.22 -4.06
C VAL A 26 -23.91 -9.11 -3.52
N ALA A 27 -23.80 -9.60 -2.28
CA ALA A 27 -24.83 -10.43 -1.66
C ALA A 27 -26.19 -9.72 -1.51
N ARG A 28 -26.19 -8.38 -1.42
CA ARG A 28 -27.40 -7.56 -1.44
C ARG A 28 -27.96 -7.32 -2.84
N GLY A 29 -27.46 -8.01 -3.87
CA GLY A 29 -27.91 -7.87 -5.25
C GLY A 29 -27.60 -6.49 -5.85
N ARG A 30 -26.62 -5.76 -5.30
CA ARG A 30 -26.29 -4.41 -5.77
C ARG A 30 -25.30 -4.48 -6.93
N ARG A 31 -25.53 -3.62 -7.91
CA ARG A 31 -24.63 -3.43 -9.05
C ARG A 31 -23.22 -3.08 -8.57
N LEU A 32 -22.24 -3.79 -9.10
CA LEU A 32 -20.81 -3.52 -8.93
C LEU A 32 -20.15 -3.73 -10.28
N ASP A 33 -19.70 -2.65 -10.91
CA ASP A 33 -19.19 -2.71 -12.28
C ASP A 33 -17.70 -3.01 -12.35
N ALA A 34 -16.92 -2.55 -11.37
CA ALA A 34 -15.49 -2.86 -11.29
C ALA A 34 -14.93 -2.82 -9.86
N VAL A 35 -13.93 -3.65 -9.60
CA VAL A 35 -13.10 -3.61 -8.39
C VAL A 35 -11.68 -3.19 -8.77
N LEU A 36 -11.13 -2.18 -8.08
CA LEU A 36 -9.79 -1.67 -8.35
C LEU A 36 -8.86 -1.91 -7.17
N THR A 37 -7.75 -2.60 -7.44
CA THR A 37 -6.66 -2.84 -6.48
C THR A 37 -5.48 -1.96 -6.82
N ALA A 38 -5.16 -0.99 -5.96
CA ALA A 38 -3.97 -0.19 -6.15
C ALA A 38 -2.74 -0.90 -5.58
N ASP A 39 -1.93 -1.47 -6.46
CA ASP A 39 -0.69 -2.14 -6.10
C ASP A 39 0.45 -1.12 -5.96
N THR A 40 0.98 -1.01 -4.75
CA THR A 40 2.09 -0.10 -4.42
C THR A 40 3.46 -0.68 -4.78
N GLY A 41 3.50 -1.93 -5.25
CA GLY A 41 4.70 -2.70 -5.56
C GLY A 41 5.53 -3.08 -4.33
N ALA A 42 4.99 -2.88 -3.13
CA ALA A 42 5.66 -3.21 -1.87
C ALA A 42 4.65 -3.59 -0.77
N GLU A 43 3.52 -4.21 -1.12
CA GLU A 43 2.59 -4.75 -0.12
C GLU A 43 3.23 -5.94 0.62
N LYS A 44 2.75 -6.23 1.83
CA LYS A 44 3.21 -7.41 2.57
C LYS A 44 2.98 -8.70 1.76
N PRO A 45 3.87 -9.70 1.86
CA PRO A 45 3.72 -10.97 1.12
C PRO A 45 2.36 -11.63 1.34
N GLN A 46 1.84 -11.59 2.56
CA GLN A 46 0.54 -12.18 2.88
C GLN A 46 -0.63 -11.41 2.24
N SER A 47 -0.48 -10.11 1.95
CA SER A 47 -1.48 -9.37 1.16
C SER A 47 -1.51 -9.86 -0.29
N TYR A 48 -0.33 -10.06 -0.90
CA TYR A 48 -0.22 -10.58 -2.26
C TYR A 48 -0.69 -12.04 -2.35
N ALA A 49 -0.45 -12.86 -1.32
CA ALA A 49 -0.95 -14.23 -1.28
C ALA A 49 -2.49 -14.31 -1.24
N TYR A 50 -3.15 -13.27 -0.70
CA TYR A 50 -4.62 -13.20 -0.68
C TYR A 50 -5.23 -12.75 -2.02
N LEU A 51 -4.46 -12.06 -2.85
CA LEU A 51 -4.90 -11.53 -4.13
C LEU A 51 -5.55 -12.61 -5.04
N PRO A 52 -4.88 -13.72 -5.39
CA PRO A 52 -5.45 -14.73 -6.29
C PRO A 52 -6.68 -15.44 -5.69
N ILE A 53 -6.79 -15.51 -4.36
CA ILE A 53 -7.94 -16.12 -3.68
C ILE A 53 -9.20 -15.30 -3.95
N PHE A 54 -9.10 -13.97 -3.79
CA PHE A 54 -10.26 -13.10 -3.97
C PHE A 54 -10.52 -12.76 -5.44
N GLU A 55 -9.49 -12.73 -6.30
CA GLU A 55 -9.67 -12.69 -7.76
C GLU A 55 -10.53 -13.85 -8.23
N LYS A 56 -10.21 -15.08 -7.80
CA LYS A 56 -11.04 -16.25 -8.11
C LYS A 56 -12.50 -16.06 -7.63
N TRP A 57 -12.70 -15.56 -6.41
CA TRP A 57 -14.06 -15.31 -5.90
C TRP A 57 -14.84 -14.29 -6.75
N MET A 58 -14.16 -13.27 -7.27
CA MET A 58 -14.71 -12.26 -8.17
C MET A 58 -15.02 -12.84 -9.56
N ASP A 59 -14.10 -13.65 -10.11
CA ASP A 59 -14.25 -14.32 -11.40
C ASP A 59 -15.46 -15.26 -11.40
N ASP A 60 -15.62 -16.07 -10.36
CA ASP A 60 -16.75 -17.00 -10.19
C ASP A 60 -18.11 -16.27 -10.14
N ARG A 61 -18.11 -14.95 -9.93
CA ARG A 61 -19.30 -14.08 -9.88
C ARG A 61 -19.38 -13.09 -11.06
N GLY A 62 -18.46 -13.18 -12.02
CA GLY A 62 -18.41 -12.28 -13.17
C GLY A 62 -18.12 -10.82 -12.82
N ILE A 63 -17.43 -10.57 -11.70
CA ILE A 63 -17.09 -9.22 -11.25
C ILE A 63 -15.79 -8.78 -11.92
N SER A 64 -15.83 -7.70 -12.70
CA SER A 64 -14.62 -7.14 -13.32
C SER A 64 -13.66 -6.62 -12.24
N HIS A 65 -12.39 -7.03 -12.29
CA HIS A 65 -11.37 -6.59 -11.35
C HIS A 65 -10.07 -6.20 -12.06
N HIS A 66 -9.39 -5.17 -11.53
CA HIS A 66 -8.18 -4.62 -12.15
C HIS A 66 -7.14 -4.21 -11.11
N ILE A 67 -5.91 -4.66 -11.32
CA ILE A 67 -4.74 -4.17 -10.60
C ILE A 67 -4.22 -2.91 -11.31
N VAL A 68 -4.15 -1.80 -10.58
CA VAL A 68 -3.66 -0.52 -11.07
C VAL A 68 -2.40 -0.10 -10.32
N ARG A 69 -1.44 0.49 -11.03
CA ARG A 69 -0.14 0.89 -10.48
C ARG A 69 0.16 2.35 -10.80
N TYR A 70 0.95 2.99 -9.95
CA TYR A 70 1.47 4.31 -10.24
C TYR A 70 2.53 4.23 -11.35
N GLU A 71 2.31 4.97 -12.44
CA GLU A 71 3.27 5.10 -13.52
C GLU A 71 4.07 6.41 -13.37
N PRO A 72 5.39 6.34 -13.14
CA PRO A 72 6.22 7.54 -12.99
C PRO A 72 6.31 8.31 -14.32
N LYS A 73 5.70 9.50 -14.39
CA LYS A 73 5.81 10.38 -15.57
C LYS A 73 7.01 11.33 -15.53
N LYS A 74 7.41 11.76 -14.32
CA LYS A 74 8.55 12.65 -14.08
C LYS A 74 9.24 12.22 -12.79
N PHE A 75 10.50 11.81 -12.87
CA PHE A 75 11.31 11.46 -11.70
C PHE A 75 12.49 12.43 -11.58
N LYS A 76 12.68 12.96 -10.36
CA LYS A 76 13.73 13.93 -10.05
C LYS A 76 15.12 13.28 -9.99
N HIS A 77 15.18 12.03 -9.52
CA HIS A 77 16.41 11.27 -9.36
C HIS A 77 16.26 9.94 -10.07
N TRP A 78 17.39 9.42 -10.57
CA TRP A 78 17.51 8.16 -11.29
C TRP A 78 17.99 7.07 -10.30
N PRO A 79 17.59 5.79 -10.42
CA PRO A 79 16.69 5.16 -11.40
C PRO A 79 15.24 5.63 -11.36
N PRO A 80 14.46 5.45 -12.44
CA PRO A 80 13.01 5.48 -12.33
C PRO A 80 12.55 4.48 -11.28
N TYR A 81 11.55 4.86 -10.50
CA TYR A 81 10.96 4.03 -9.47
C TYR A 81 9.51 3.70 -9.85
N PHE A 82 9.14 2.44 -9.69
CA PHE A 82 7.83 1.90 -10.00
C PHE A 82 7.10 1.41 -8.75
N THR A 83 7.82 1.28 -7.62
CA THR A 83 7.26 0.92 -6.33
C THR A 83 7.48 2.01 -5.27
N ILE A 84 6.69 1.98 -4.20
CA ILE A 84 6.89 2.91 -3.07
C ILE A 84 8.24 2.69 -2.38
N LEU A 85 8.74 1.46 -2.33
CA LEU A 85 10.05 1.13 -1.78
C LEU A 85 11.16 1.76 -2.62
N GLU A 86 11.14 1.53 -3.93
CA GLU A 86 12.11 2.10 -4.86
C GLU A 86 12.09 3.63 -4.82
N ASN A 87 10.90 4.23 -4.67
CA ASN A 87 10.77 5.67 -4.52
C ASN A 87 11.49 6.19 -3.28
N CYS A 88 11.37 5.48 -2.15
CA CYS A 88 12.01 5.84 -0.89
C CYS A 88 13.54 5.71 -1.00
N LEU A 89 14.03 4.60 -1.55
CA LEU A 89 15.46 4.36 -1.76
C LEU A 89 16.09 5.39 -2.70
N THR A 90 15.50 5.57 -3.89
CA THR A 90 15.97 6.51 -4.93
C THR A 90 16.06 7.94 -4.40
N ASN A 91 15.09 8.37 -3.58
CA ASN A 91 15.03 9.74 -3.09
C ASN A 91 15.64 9.91 -1.70
N SER A 92 16.18 8.85 -1.11
CA SER A 92 16.75 8.84 0.25
C SER A 92 15.76 9.41 1.26
N THR A 93 14.55 8.88 1.25
CA THR A 93 13.43 9.36 2.06
C THR A 93 12.60 8.20 2.59
N LEU A 94 11.63 8.50 3.44
CA LEU A 94 10.66 7.55 3.96
C LEU A 94 9.27 7.81 3.33
N PRO A 95 8.33 6.87 3.44
CA PRO A 95 6.95 7.13 3.03
C PRO A 95 6.39 8.37 3.74
N SER A 96 5.54 9.13 3.05
CA SER A 96 4.99 10.37 3.61
C SER A 96 4.29 10.18 4.96
N ALA A 97 3.73 8.99 5.18
CA ALA A 97 3.10 8.59 6.42
C ALA A 97 4.07 8.65 7.61
N SER A 98 5.36 8.41 7.42
CA SER A 98 6.40 8.57 8.45
C SER A 98 6.61 10.04 8.82
N PHE A 99 6.21 10.98 7.96
CA PHE A 99 6.24 12.42 8.24
C PHE A 99 4.87 13.00 8.64
N GLY A 100 3.89 12.16 8.97
CA GLY A 100 2.53 12.61 9.32
C GLY A 100 1.71 13.13 8.12
N ARG A 101 2.19 12.93 6.89
CA ARG A 101 1.55 13.42 5.65
C ARG A 101 0.77 12.31 4.95
N LYS A 102 -0.26 12.69 4.19
CA LYS A 102 -1.19 11.77 3.49
C LYS A 102 -0.84 11.50 2.02
N SER A 103 0.26 12.07 1.50
CA SER A 103 0.58 12.01 0.07
C SER A 103 0.92 10.61 -0.44
N CYS A 104 1.31 9.67 0.42
CA CYS A 104 1.55 8.27 0.03
C CYS A 104 0.27 7.61 -0.48
N SER A 105 -0.84 7.72 0.25
CA SER A 105 -2.13 7.15 -0.19
C SER A 105 -2.65 7.86 -1.44
N VAL A 106 -2.42 9.17 -1.56
CA VAL A 106 -2.79 9.91 -2.77
C VAL A 106 -2.01 9.39 -3.98
N LYS A 107 -0.67 9.39 -3.91
CA LYS A 107 0.22 9.01 -5.02
C LYS A 107 0.07 7.55 -5.42
N TRP A 108 0.06 6.65 -4.44
CA TRP A 108 0.17 5.21 -4.68
C TRP A 108 -1.17 4.47 -4.69
N LYS A 109 -2.25 5.08 -4.19
CA LYS A 109 -3.57 4.42 -4.13
C LYS A 109 -4.64 5.15 -4.91
N ILE A 110 -4.81 6.46 -4.68
CA ILE A 110 -5.90 7.23 -5.29
C ILE A 110 -5.59 7.54 -6.76
N GLN A 111 -4.41 8.09 -7.06
CA GLN A 111 -4.04 8.49 -8.42
C GLN A 111 -4.10 7.35 -9.45
N PRO A 112 -3.59 6.13 -9.19
CA PRO A 112 -3.70 5.02 -10.14
C PRO A 112 -5.14 4.60 -10.41
N GLN A 113 -5.98 4.55 -9.37
CA GLN A 113 -7.40 4.23 -9.51
C GLN A 113 -8.12 5.31 -10.30
N ASP A 114 -7.91 6.58 -9.97
CA ASP A 114 -8.55 7.70 -10.67
C ASP A 114 -8.12 7.79 -12.14
N LEU A 115 -6.85 7.45 -12.43
CA LEU A 115 -6.35 7.36 -13.80
C LEU A 115 -7.05 6.25 -14.58
N TRP A 116 -7.21 5.06 -13.97
CA TRP A 116 -7.96 3.97 -14.60
C TRP A 116 -9.42 4.38 -14.86
N VAL A 117 -10.11 4.93 -13.86
CA VAL A 117 -11.51 5.36 -14.02
C VAL A 117 -11.63 6.44 -15.10
N SER A 118 -10.65 7.34 -15.22
CA SER A 118 -10.67 8.37 -16.27
C SER A 118 -10.61 7.84 -17.71
N LYS A 119 -10.14 6.60 -17.89
CA LYS A 119 -10.09 5.92 -19.19
C LYS A 119 -11.27 4.95 -19.37
N TRP A 120 -12.10 4.79 -18.35
CA TRP A 120 -13.17 3.80 -18.35
C TRP A 120 -14.45 4.37 -18.98
N GLN A 121 -14.99 3.67 -19.98
CA GLN A 121 -16.09 4.19 -20.80
C GLN A 121 -17.34 4.54 -20.00
N LEU A 122 -17.73 3.74 -18.99
CA LEU A 122 -18.90 4.03 -18.17
C LEU A 122 -18.74 5.32 -17.35
N ALA A 123 -17.54 5.58 -16.85
CA ALA A 123 -17.24 6.83 -16.15
C ALA A 123 -17.30 8.03 -17.10
N ASN A 124 -16.72 7.92 -18.30
CA ASN A 124 -16.79 8.98 -19.29
C ASN A 124 -18.22 9.29 -19.71
N ASN A 125 -19.05 8.26 -19.93
CA ASN A 125 -20.46 8.42 -20.30
C ASN A 125 -21.25 9.16 -19.21
N ILE A 126 -21.08 8.79 -17.92
CA ILE A 126 -21.84 9.42 -16.84
C ILE A 126 -21.38 10.86 -16.60
N TRP A 127 -20.09 11.16 -16.74
CA TRP A 127 -19.57 12.52 -16.58
C TRP A 127 -20.04 13.46 -17.69
N GLN A 128 -20.21 12.97 -18.92
CA GLN A 128 -20.73 13.78 -20.04
C GLN A 128 -22.14 14.32 -19.80
N VAL A 129 -22.96 13.61 -19.03
CA VAL A 129 -24.32 14.04 -18.66
C VAL A 129 -24.39 14.69 -17.28
N GLY A 130 -23.23 15.07 -16.70
CA GLY A 130 -23.14 15.74 -15.40
C GLY A 130 -23.37 14.82 -14.19
N GLY A 131 -23.44 13.50 -14.40
CA GLY A 131 -23.53 12.52 -13.32
C GLY A 131 -22.17 12.14 -12.75
N LYS A 132 -22.15 11.18 -11.82
CA LYS A 132 -20.95 10.77 -11.08
C LYS A 132 -20.80 9.26 -10.98
N VAL A 133 -19.56 8.82 -10.83
CA VAL A 133 -19.21 7.43 -10.50
C VAL A 133 -19.36 7.24 -8.99
N VAL A 134 -20.02 6.16 -8.59
CA VAL A 134 -20.07 5.77 -7.17
C VAL A 134 -18.79 5.02 -6.81
N LYS A 135 -18.06 5.50 -5.80
CA LYS A 135 -16.81 4.89 -5.34
C LYS A 135 -16.95 4.35 -3.92
N LEU A 136 -16.93 3.03 -3.78
CA LEU A 136 -17.05 2.34 -2.49
C LEU A 136 -15.71 2.31 -1.76
N ILE A 137 -15.73 2.72 -0.49
CA ILE A 137 -14.55 2.74 0.40
C ILE A 137 -14.85 1.94 1.67
N GLY A 138 -14.02 0.94 1.97
CA GLY A 138 -14.18 0.05 3.12
C GLY A 138 -13.68 0.62 4.44
N TYR A 139 -14.27 1.72 4.92
CA TYR A 139 -14.08 2.22 6.28
C TYR A 139 -15.14 1.62 7.20
N ASP A 140 -14.71 0.94 8.25
CA ASP A 140 -15.61 0.32 9.24
C ASP A 140 -16.11 1.34 10.28
N ALA A 141 -17.04 0.91 11.13
CA ALA A 141 -17.62 1.71 12.22
C ALA A 141 -16.71 1.87 13.45
N SER A 142 -15.43 1.50 13.36
CA SER A 142 -14.49 1.64 14.48
C SER A 142 -14.06 3.10 14.67
N PRO A 143 -13.66 3.49 15.90
CA PRO A 143 -13.13 4.83 16.16
C PRO A 143 -11.94 5.22 15.27
N ALA A 144 -11.16 4.24 14.80
CA ALA A 144 -10.01 4.49 13.95
C ALA A 144 -10.43 4.94 12.55
N ASP A 145 -11.40 4.28 11.95
CA ASP A 145 -11.90 4.62 10.62
C ASP A 145 -12.84 5.84 10.66
N SER A 146 -13.59 6.05 11.74
CA SER A 146 -14.34 7.31 11.96
C SER A 146 -13.43 8.54 11.97
N ARG A 147 -12.25 8.47 12.61
CA ARG A 147 -11.25 9.56 12.53
C ARG A 147 -10.70 9.76 11.12
N ARG A 148 -10.57 8.70 10.33
CA ARG A 148 -10.15 8.81 8.93
C ARG A 148 -11.24 9.44 8.07
N TYR A 149 -12.50 9.11 8.34
CA TYR A 149 -13.66 9.70 7.67
C TYR A 149 -13.84 11.19 7.99
N ALA A 150 -13.61 11.63 9.23
CA ALA A 150 -13.70 13.05 9.60
C ALA A 150 -12.77 13.96 8.77
N ASN A 151 -11.71 13.40 8.19
CA ASN A 151 -10.81 14.11 7.26
C ASN A 151 -11.31 14.17 5.80
N ARG A 152 -12.45 13.54 5.52
CA ARG A 152 -13.09 13.39 4.21
C ARG A 152 -14.50 13.95 4.19
N GLU A 153 -15.14 14.07 5.35
CA GLU A 153 -16.43 14.72 5.53
C GLU A 153 -16.43 16.11 4.88
N GLY A 154 -17.48 16.40 4.12
CA GLY A 154 -17.63 17.66 3.38
C GLY A 154 -16.79 17.80 2.11
N ILE A 155 -15.89 16.85 1.79
CA ILE A 155 -15.15 16.89 0.52
C ILE A 155 -16.10 16.50 -0.62
N VAL A 156 -16.41 17.48 -1.47
CA VAL A 156 -17.19 17.29 -2.69
C VAL A 156 -16.25 17.05 -3.88
N ASP A 157 -16.52 15.99 -4.63
CA ASP A 157 -15.82 15.67 -5.87
C ASP A 157 -16.82 15.75 -7.03
N ALA A 158 -16.45 16.44 -8.11
CA ALA A 158 -17.29 16.58 -9.29
C ALA A 158 -17.45 15.25 -10.05
N ARG A 159 -16.53 14.29 -9.88
CA ARG A 159 -16.51 13.02 -10.61
C ARG A 159 -17.04 11.84 -9.80
N TYR A 160 -17.01 11.94 -8.47
CA TYR A 160 -17.28 10.82 -7.59
C TYR A 160 -18.31 11.12 -6.51
N ASP A 161 -19.16 10.13 -6.24
CA ASP A 161 -19.90 10.01 -4.99
C ASP A 161 -19.27 8.88 -4.17
N TYR A 162 -18.63 9.25 -3.06
CA TYR A 162 -17.97 8.28 -2.18
C TYR A 162 -18.99 7.67 -1.22
N LEU A 163 -19.09 6.34 -1.20
CA LEU A 163 -19.92 5.63 -0.23
C LEU A 163 -19.06 4.84 0.74
N TYR A 164 -19.53 4.77 1.98
CA TYR A 164 -18.89 4.05 3.08
C TYR A 164 -19.91 3.11 3.74
N PRO A 165 -20.32 2.02 3.05
CA PRO A 165 -21.45 1.19 3.49
C PRO A 165 -21.24 0.59 4.88
N LEU A 166 -20.02 0.14 5.19
CA LEU A 166 -19.69 -0.43 6.51
C LEU A 166 -19.87 0.61 7.63
N LEU A 167 -19.47 1.87 7.40
CA LEU A 167 -19.53 2.93 8.41
C LEU A 167 -20.95 3.52 8.57
N HIS A 168 -21.64 3.80 7.46
CA HIS A 168 -22.87 4.60 7.49
C HIS A 168 -24.17 3.82 7.27
N GLU A 169 -24.11 2.64 6.66
CA GLU A 169 -25.31 1.90 6.28
C GLU A 169 -25.49 0.62 7.09
N TRP A 170 -24.42 -0.17 7.22
CA TRP A 170 -24.47 -1.46 7.91
C TRP A 170 -23.91 -1.37 9.32
N HIS A 171 -23.17 -0.29 9.62
CA HIS A 171 -22.53 -0.04 10.92
C HIS A 171 -21.68 -1.22 11.41
N TRP A 172 -20.94 -1.85 10.49
CA TRP A 172 -20.09 -2.98 10.78
C TRP A 172 -18.76 -2.53 11.36
N ASP A 173 -18.37 -3.16 12.45
CA ASP A 173 -17.00 -3.14 12.94
C ASP A 173 -16.15 -4.19 12.22
N ARG A 174 -14.88 -4.30 12.64
CA ARG A 174 -13.95 -5.25 12.04
C ARG A 174 -14.34 -6.70 12.27
N ASP A 175 -14.94 -7.03 13.42
CA ASP A 175 -15.31 -8.41 13.72
C ASP A 175 -16.53 -8.85 12.90
N ALA A 176 -17.49 -7.95 12.65
CA ALA A 176 -18.56 -8.17 11.69
C ALA A 176 -18.02 -8.40 10.28
N CYS A 177 -17.00 -7.64 9.85
CA CYS A 177 -16.34 -7.86 8.57
C CYS A 177 -15.66 -9.24 8.50
N ILE A 178 -14.99 -9.67 9.57
CA ILE A 178 -14.36 -11.00 9.67
C ILE A 178 -15.43 -12.09 9.52
N ARG A 179 -16.49 -12.04 10.34
CA ARG A 179 -17.58 -13.02 10.29
C ARG A 179 -18.23 -13.09 8.91
N ARG A 180 -18.38 -11.97 8.21
CA ARG A 180 -18.95 -11.96 6.86
C ARG A 180 -18.08 -12.70 5.84
N ILE A 181 -16.76 -12.54 5.93
CA ILE A 181 -15.80 -13.24 5.05
C ILE A 181 -15.82 -14.74 5.34
N GLU A 182 -15.82 -15.12 6.62
CA GLU A 182 -15.92 -16.53 7.03
C GLU A 182 -17.23 -17.18 6.58
N ALA A 183 -18.36 -16.45 6.68
CA ALA A 183 -19.66 -16.92 6.20
C ALA A 183 -19.71 -17.10 4.66
N GLU A 184 -18.82 -16.42 3.93
CA GLU A 184 -18.64 -16.63 2.47
C GLU A 184 -17.78 -17.86 2.16
N GLY A 185 -17.20 -18.52 3.17
CA GLY A 185 -16.28 -19.64 3.02
C GLY A 185 -14.87 -19.22 2.60
N LEU A 186 -14.53 -17.93 2.71
CA LEU A 186 -13.22 -17.40 2.35
C LEU A 186 -12.30 -17.31 3.57
N PRO A 187 -10.97 -17.49 3.41
CA PRO A 187 -10.03 -17.18 4.46
C PRO A 187 -10.05 -15.68 4.78
N VAL A 188 -9.84 -15.33 6.04
CA VAL A 188 -9.80 -13.92 6.46
C VAL A 188 -8.47 -13.30 6.01
N PRO A 189 -8.48 -12.20 5.22
CA PRO A 189 -7.24 -11.57 4.80
C PRO A 189 -6.49 -10.98 6.00
N PRO A 190 -5.16 -11.02 6.00
CA PRO A 190 -4.37 -10.33 7.01
C PRO A 190 -4.61 -8.82 6.94
N LYS A 191 -4.15 -8.08 7.96
CA LYS A 191 -4.10 -6.62 7.86
C LYS A 191 -3.18 -6.23 6.69
N SER A 192 -3.70 -5.51 5.70
CA SER A 192 -2.92 -5.09 4.54
C SER A 192 -2.17 -3.78 4.79
N SER A 193 -0.93 -3.73 4.30
CA SER A 193 -0.10 -2.54 4.27
C SER A 193 1.15 -2.77 3.40
N CYS A 194 1.78 -1.68 2.97
CA CYS A 194 3.13 -1.76 2.44
C CYS A 194 4.11 -2.25 3.53
N VAL A 195 5.18 -2.95 3.13
CA VAL A 195 6.24 -3.45 4.02
C VAL A 195 7.04 -2.36 4.73
N ILE A 196 6.92 -1.10 4.26
CA ILE A 196 7.53 0.09 4.88
C ILE A 196 6.48 1.04 5.46
N CYS A 197 5.28 0.56 5.77
CA CYS A 197 4.21 1.43 6.25
C CYS A 197 4.41 1.84 7.72
N ALA A 198 4.45 3.16 7.98
CA ALA A 198 4.51 3.75 9.33
C ALA A 198 3.37 3.31 10.28
N HIS A 199 2.28 2.74 9.74
CA HIS A 199 1.12 2.29 10.52
C HIS A 199 1.12 0.78 10.82
N MET A 200 2.18 0.06 10.46
CA MET A 200 2.38 -1.31 10.95
C MET A 200 2.54 -1.29 12.48
N ARG A 201 1.90 -2.26 13.14
CA ARG A 201 2.08 -2.52 14.57
C ARG A 201 3.37 -3.33 14.80
N SER A 202 3.84 -3.33 16.03
CA SER A 202 5.07 -4.04 16.41
C SER A 202 4.97 -5.54 16.15
N GLU A 203 3.80 -6.13 16.38
CA GLU A 203 3.53 -7.55 16.14
C GLU A 203 3.53 -7.87 14.64
N GLU A 204 3.06 -6.94 13.80
CA GLU A 204 3.11 -7.10 12.35
C GLU A 204 4.55 -7.11 11.84
N VAL A 205 5.42 -6.24 12.38
CA VAL A 205 6.84 -6.21 12.02
C VAL A 205 7.55 -7.47 12.49
N ALA A 206 7.24 -7.97 13.68
CA ALA A 206 7.83 -9.18 14.24
C ALA A 206 7.54 -10.46 13.43
N GLN A 207 6.51 -10.45 12.57
CA GLN A 207 6.11 -11.57 11.73
C GLN A 207 6.58 -11.45 10.28
N LEU A 208 7.33 -10.39 9.94
CA LEU A 208 7.84 -10.21 8.59
C LEU A 208 9.00 -11.17 8.32
N PRO A 209 9.12 -11.72 7.09
CA PRO A 209 10.25 -12.56 6.73
C PRO A 209 11.55 -11.75 6.74
N ARG A 210 12.68 -12.43 6.99
CA ARG A 210 14.01 -11.80 7.13
C ARG A 210 14.35 -10.84 6.00
N TRP A 211 14.11 -11.22 4.74
CA TRP A 211 14.38 -10.36 3.59
C TRP A 211 13.58 -9.04 3.65
N VAL A 212 12.36 -9.03 4.16
CA VAL A 212 11.60 -7.78 4.36
C VAL A 212 12.21 -6.95 5.48
N LEU A 213 12.64 -7.58 6.57
CA LEU A 213 13.32 -6.88 7.67
C LEU A 213 14.59 -6.19 7.16
N ARG A 214 15.37 -6.83 6.28
CA ARG A 214 16.55 -6.22 5.64
C ARG A 214 16.19 -4.97 4.84
N LEU A 215 15.07 -5.01 4.08
CA LEU A 215 14.60 -3.84 3.32
C LEU A 215 14.15 -2.68 4.23
N ILE A 216 13.59 -2.99 5.40
CA ILE A 216 13.25 -1.99 6.41
C ILE A 216 14.53 -1.32 6.93
N VAL A 217 15.56 -2.11 7.26
CA VAL A 217 16.86 -1.58 7.71
C VAL A 217 17.48 -0.70 6.62
N LEU A 218 17.50 -1.20 5.39
CA LEU A 218 18.07 -0.51 4.24
C LEU A 218 17.38 0.85 3.98
N VAL A 219 16.05 0.91 3.98
CA VAL A 219 15.34 2.15 3.68
C VAL A 219 15.53 3.19 4.79
N GLU A 220 15.57 2.78 6.06
CA GLU A 220 15.84 3.68 7.18
C GLU A 220 17.29 4.17 7.16
N ALA A 221 18.26 3.28 6.96
CA ALA A 221 19.68 3.64 6.83
C ALA A 221 19.90 4.63 5.69
N ARG A 222 19.28 4.37 4.52
CA ARG A 222 19.39 5.25 3.35
C ARG A 222 18.80 6.64 3.61
N ALA A 223 17.71 6.73 4.39
CA ALA A 223 17.04 7.99 4.68
C ALA A 223 17.68 8.76 5.85
N ALA A 224 18.34 8.07 6.79
CA ALA A 224 18.82 8.61 8.07
C ALA A 224 19.59 9.95 7.94
N PRO A 225 20.54 10.13 6.99
CA PRO A 225 21.28 11.40 6.88
C PRO A 225 20.42 12.62 6.54
N ARG A 226 19.18 12.41 6.07
CA ARG A 226 18.25 13.49 5.68
C ARG A 226 17.09 13.67 6.67
N LEU A 227 16.98 12.82 7.69
CA LEU A 227 15.91 12.93 8.67
C LEU A 227 16.22 14.05 9.67
N ARG A 228 15.25 14.93 9.90
CA ARG A 228 15.39 16.06 10.85
C ARG A 228 14.39 15.97 12.01
N ASN A 229 13.15 15.59 11.72
CA ASN A 229 12.03 15.68 12.65
C ASN A 229 11.48 14.31 13.10
N VAL A 230 12.06 13.23 12.57
CA VAL A 230 11.67 11.84 12.78
C VAL A 230 12.91 10.97 12.91
N GLU A 231 12.83 9.92 13.72
CA GLU A 231 13.86 8.93 13.99
C GLU A 231 13.86 7.79 12.97
N GLY A 232 12.71 7.52 12.33
CA GLY A 232 12.55 6.43 11.36
C GLY A 232 11.12 6.27 10.87
N LEU A 233 10.78 5.09 10.37
CA LEU A 233 9.47 4.76 9.79
C LEU A 233 8.32 4.99 10.78
N TRP A 234 8.53 4.75 12.07
CA TRP A 234 7.57 4.98 13.15
C TRP A 234 7.61 6.38 13.76
N ARG A 235 8.28 7.31 13.10
CA ARG A 235 8.36 8.73 13.45
C ARG A 235 9.18 8.99 14.70
N ARG A 236 8.61 8.84 15.90
CA ARG A 236 9.26 9.17 17.18
C ARG A 236 9.02 8.04 18.15
N ALA A 237 9.96 7.85 19.07
CA ALA A 237 9.80 6.89 20.14
C ALA A 237 8.55 7.21 20.97
N THR A 238 7.88 6.15 21.42
CA THR A 238 6.80 6.21 22.41
C THR A 238 7.16 5.26 23.55
N LYS A 239 6.38 5.26 24.64
CA LYS A 239 6.57 4.29 25.74
C LYS A 239 6.51 2.83 25.28
N ALA A 240 5.80 2.55 24.18
CA ALA A 240 5.56 1.18 23.70
C ALA A 240 6.55 0.70 22.63
N ARG A 241 7.26 1.60 21.93
CA ARG A 241 8.15 1.25 20.81
C ARG A 241 9.08 2.39 20.41
N PRO A 242 10.26 2.10 19.82
CA PRO A 242 11.14 3.12 19.24
C PRO A 242 10.52 3.81 18.01
N GLY A 243 11.06 4.96 17.60
CA GLY A 243 10.64 5.68 16.39
C GLY A 243 11.17 5.08 15.08
N SER A 244 12.18 4.20 15.17
CA SER A 244 12.75 3.43 14.06
C SER A 244 12.32 1.97 14.14
N MET A 245 11.94 1.39 13.01
CA MET A 245 11.70 -0.05 12.92
C MET A 245 13.02 -0.84 12.99
N THR A 246 14.14 -0.30 12.48
CA THR A 246 15.48 -0.89 12.61
C THR A 246 15.88 -1.08 14.08
N MET A 247 15.65 -0.05 14.91
CA MET A 247 15.89 -0.17 16.35
C MET A 247 15.04 -1.27 16.99
N PHE A 248 13.76 -1.38 16.60
CA PHE A 248 12.90 -2.45 17.09
C PHE A 248 13.36 -3.84 16.63
N ILE A 249 13.75 -3.97 15.36
CA ILE A 249 14.31 -5.20 14.78
C ILE A 249 15.54 -5.64 15.57
N ARG A 250 16.46 -4.72 15.87
CA ARG A 250 17.63 -4.98 16.72
C ARG A 250 17.24 -5.39 18.14
N GLN A 251 16.41 -4.59 18.82
CA GLN A 251 16.01 -4.82 20.22
C GLN A 251 15.28 -6.15 20.42
N ARG A 252 14.57 -6.62 19.41
CA ARG A 252 13.80 -7.87 19.45
C ARG A 252 14.59 -9.07 18.88
N GLY A 253 15.83 -8.87 18.44
CA GLY A 253 16.67 -9.92 17.86
C GLY A 253 16.06 -10.55 16.60
N LEU A 254 15.33 -9.75 15.80
CA LEU A 254 14.67 -10.26 14.58
C LEU A 254 15.64 -10.40 13.40
N LEU A 255 16.76 -9.69 13.46
CA LEU A 255 17.95 -9.85 12.61
C LEU A 255 19.19 -9.82 13.50
N ASP A 256 20.29 -10.36 12.98
CA ASP A 256 21.58 -10.32 13.68
C ASP A 256 22.07 -8.86 13.78
N PRO A 257 22.58 -8.39 14.94
CA PRO A 257 23.14 -7.04 15.07
C PRO A 257 24.22 -6.70 14.04
N ASP A 258 25.11 -7.65 13.73
CA ASP A 258 26.21 -7.45 12.78
C ASP A 258 25.68 -7.35 11.34
N GLU A 259 24.64 -8.11 11.01
CA GLU A 259 23.90 -7.99 9.75
C GLU A 259 23.25 -6.61 9.60
N ILE A 260 22.66 -6.08 10.68
CA ILE A 260 22.10 -4.72 10.69
C ILE A 260 23.20 -3.70 10.48
N ASP A 261 24.33 -3.81 11.18
CA ASP A 261 25.45 -2.87 11.09
C ASP A 261 26.08 -2.89 9.69
N ALA A 262 26.20 -4.06 9.06
CA ALA A 262 26.66 -4.19 7.68
C ALA A 262 25.72 -3.47 6.69
N ILE A 263 24.40 -3.66 6.81
CA ILE A 263 23.42 -2.96 5.95
C ILE A 263 23.51 -1.44 6.18
N VAL A 264 23.60 -0.99 7.43
CA VAL A 264 23.66 0.44 7.76
C VAL A 264 24.92 1.10 7.18
N ALA A 265 26.07 0.43 7.30
CA ALA A 265 27.34 0.91 6.76
C ALA A 265 27.36 0.95 5.22
N GLY A 266 26.81 -0.08 4.57
CA GLY A 266 26.80 -0.21 3.10
C GLY A 266 25.71 0.63 2.39
N ALA A 267 24.56 0.84 3.03
CA ALA A 267 23.36 1.42 2.39
C ALA A 267 23.59 2.74 1.62
N PRO A 268 24.36 3.73 2.15
CA PRO A 268 24.64 4.94 1.39
C PRO A 268 25.55 4.69 0.19
N VAL A 269 26.58 3.85 0.35
CA VAL A 269 27.64 3.63 -0.65
C VAL A 269 27.10 2.80 -1.81
N ASP A 270 26.52 1.63 -1.52
CA ASP A 270 26.06 0.67 -2.54
C ASP A 270 25.00 1.26 -3.46
N LEU A 271 24.06 2.03 -2.90
CA LEU A 271 23.02 2.66 -3.69
C LEU A 271 23.55 3.85 -4.50
N ILE A 272 24.51 4.63 -3.96
CA ILE A 272 25.15 5.72 -4.71
C ILE A 272 25.96 5.15 -5.87
N ASP A 273 26.70 4.07 -5.66
CA ASP A 273 27.49 3.43 -6.70
C ASP A 273 26.61 2.79 -7.76
N PHE A 274 25.51 2.12 -7.37
CA PHE A 274 24.50 1.66 -8.31
C PHE A 274 23.94 2.82 -9.17
N GLN A 275 23.56 3.93 -8.53
CA GLN A 275 23.05 5.11 -9.22
C GLN A 275 24.10 5.73 -10.16
N ARG A 276 25.38 5.73 -9.76
CA ARG A 276 26.50 6.26 -10.55
C ARG A 276 26.78 5.39 -11.78
N VAL A 277 26.90 4.08 -11.60
CA VAL A 277 27.14 3.12 -12.69
C VAL A 277 26.01 3.19 -13.70
N ALA A 278 24.77 3.18 -13.23
CA ALA A 278 23.64 3.21 -14.13
C ALA A 278 23.46 4.57 -14.82
N ALA A 279 23.88 5.68 -14.22
CA ALA A 279 23.92 6.97 -14.91
C ALA A 279 24.84 6.98 -16.14
N ALA A 280 25.85 6.11 -16.20
CA ALA A 280 26.77 5.95 -17.33
C ALA A 280 26.22 5.06 -18.47
N ILE A 281 25.12 4.34 -18.24
CA ILE A 281 24.51 3.43 -19.23
C ILE A 281 23.41 4.20 -20.00
N PRO A 282 23.12 3.92 -21.28
CA PRO A 282 21.94 4.46 -21.98
C PRO A 282 20.64 4.04 -21.30
N VAL A 283 19.64 4.93 -21.25
CA VAL A 283 18.41 4.76 -20.44
C VAL A 283 17.71 3.41 -20.70
N GLU A 284 17.76 2.94 -21.94
CA GLU A 284 17.10 1.74 -22.46
C GLU A 284 17.76 0.44 -21.96
N ARG A 285 19.01 0.53 -21.49
CA ARG A 285 19.83 -0.61 -21.03
C ARG A 285 20.16 -0.54 -19.54
N ARG A 286 19.66 0.48 -18.84
CA ARG A 286 19.96 0.66 -17.42
C ARG A 286 19.27 -0.41 -16.58
N PRO A 287 19.95 -1.01 -15.60
CA PRO A 287 19.35 -2.00 -14.71
C PRO A 287 18.25 -1.36 -13.85
N HIS A 288 17.19 -2.11 -13.57
CA HIS A 288 16.10 -1.66 -12.70
C HIS A 288 16.51 -1.73 -11.22
N MET A 289 15.94 -0.84 -10.38
CA MET A 289 16.20 -0.87 -8.93
C MET A 289 15.80 -2.20 -8.31
N ARG A 290 14.76 -2.86 -8.85
CA ARG A 290 14.36 -4.21 -8.45
C ARG A 290 15.49 -5.24 -8.55
N GLU A 291 16.23 -5.27 -9.66
CA GLU A 291 17.36 -6.21 -9.83
C GLU A 291 18.48 -5.97 -8.82
N TRP A 292 18.65 -4.72 -8.38
CA TRP A 292 19.59 -4.39 -7.31
C TRP A 292 19.06 -4.82 -5.94
N ILE A 293 17.76 -4.63 -5.67
CA ILE A 293 17.11 -5.09 -4.44
C ILE A 293 17.20 -6.62 -4.30
N ASP A 294 16.99 -7.35 -5.39
CA ASP A 294 17.07 -8.82 -5.41
C ASP A 294 18.50 -9.26 -5.09
N ARG A 295 19.51 -8.67 -5.76
CA ARG A 295 20.94 -8.91 -5.47
C ARG A 295 21.36 -8.50 -4.06
N PHE A 296 20.81 -7.43 -3.51
CA PHE A 296 21.05 -7.00 -2.15
C PHE A 296 20.62 -8.09 -1.16
N ASN A 297 19.42 -8.66 -1.34
CA ASN A 297 18.96 -9.74 -0.47
C ASN A 297 19.82 -11.01 -0.62
N GLU A 298 20.17 -11.41 -1.85
CA GLU A 298 21.05 -12.56 -2.12
C GLU A 298 22.47 -12.40 -1.57
N GLY A 299 23.03 -11.19 -1.69
CA GLY A 299 24.40 -10.88 -1.25
C GLY A 299 24.56 -10.92 0.26
N VAL A 300 23.52 -10.49 1.01
CA VAL A 300 23.52 -10.57 2.47
C VAL A 300 23.43 -12.01 2.97
N ASP A 301 22.69 -12.89 2.27
CA ASP A 301 22.64 -14.32 2.63
C ASP A 301 24.00 -15.02 2.53
N LYS A 302 24.87 -14.57 1.62
CA LYS A 302 26.23 -15.12 1.46
C LYS A 302 27.22 -14.64 2.52
N LEU A 303 26.97 -13.50 3.16
CA LEU A 303 27.82 -12.95 4.23
C LEU A 303 27.40 -13.47 5.62
N ALA A 304 26.17 -13.98 5.74
CA ALA A 304 25.60 -14.53 6.97
C ALA A 304 25.67 -16.07 7.07
N ALA A 305 26.18 -16.74 6.03
CA ALA A 305 26.40 -18.20 5.96
C ALA A 305 27.88 -18.54 6.18
#